data_AF-A0A5D0D182-F1
#
_entry.id   AF-A0A5D0D182-F1
#
_cell.length_a   1.000
_cell.length_b   1.000
_cell.length_c   1.000
_cell.angle_alpha   90.00
_cell.angle_beta   90.00
_cell.angle_gamma   90.00
#
_symmetry.space_group_name_H-M   'P 1'
#
loop_
_entity.id
_entity.type
_entity.pdbx_description
1 polymer ?
#
loop_
_entity_poly.entity_id
_entity_poly.type
_entity_poly.pdbx_seq_one_letter_code
_entity_poly.pdbx_strand_id
1 'polypeptide(L)'
;MGLDYSYVLVIKKVRRDELFHFVEEHGEVDLSDHFSAYFELDSHVLKYLEGGYDWKPHYDKAEIQKYLLPDNRARIGGIDYDERTPQANDEELVVRFTAVTSDMSRLFEDSVSVRNWFVALSRRVDAKLTYLDLESEGRRVIFLEGSEAFLAFKGEGLFEVSQKNFLGAMDEFSKNLPDILASYETNYKFEEEYTLILRKADLEPLRSYIERQGHFDNGQVVLKFDLDSALMRYLEEGHGEQEYGISQGGIPYFNKEIVYKYIEPDYKVQIERIDYSEEELGGDEDRVAVRFIPKKWKTDQLFSQSESIRHWFVTLSREVSAKLTYQSLWNDGYAHRIICYEGEHANIEFTGHYELEVSRFKEIYRVFSMYFDQFYDLE
;
A
#
# COMPACT_ATOMS: atom_id res chain seq x y z
N MET A 1 -13.90 -6.15 -16.64
CA MET A 1 -13.16 -5.14 -17.41
C MET A 1 -11.77 -5.72 -17.66
N GLY A 2 -11.10 -5.34 -18.75
CA GLY A 2 -9.70 -5.72 -18.98
C GLY A 2 -8.81 -5.15 -17.88
N LEU A 3 -7.59 -5.68 -17.74
CA LEU A 3 -6.56 -5.10 -16.89
C LEU A 3 -5.47 -4.66 -17.85
N ASP A 4 -5.03 -3.41 -17.80
CA ASP A 4 -4.07 -2.82 -18.74
C ASP A 4 -2.81 -2.34 -17.98
N TYR A 5 -2.18 -3.24 -17.23
CA TYR A 5 -1.04 -2.90 -16.37
C TYR A 5 0.17 -2.55 -17.20
N SER A 6 0.95 -1.58 -16.71
CA SER A 6 2.05 -1.02 -17.48
C SER A 6 3.29 -0.77 -16.64
N TYR A 7 4.46 -1.19 -17.13
CA TYR A 7 5.73 -0.69 -16.58
C TYR A 7 6.04 0.66 -17.18
N VAL A 8 6.31 1.66 -16.34
CA VAL A 8 6.62 3.03 -16.75
C VAL A 8 8.00 3.42 -16.23
N LEU A 9 8.84 3.92 -17.13
CA LEU A 9 10.20 4.36 -16.86
C LEU A 9 10.34 5.86 -17.17
N VAL A 10 11.07 6.59 -16.31
CA VAL A 10 11.52 7.95 -16.60
C VAL A 10 13.01 7.91 -16.91
N ILE A 11 13.37 8.25 -18.16
CA ILE A 11 14.75 8.19 -18.65
C ILE A 11 15.15 9.53 -19.29
N LYS A 12 16.46 9.75 -19.47
CA LYS A 12 16.92 10.89 -20.28
C LYS A 12 16.71 10.60 -21.76
N LYS A 13 16.33 11.60 -22.57
CA LYS A 13 16.14 11.48 -24.03
C LYS A 13 17.34 10.83 -24.73
N VAL A 14 18.56 11.18 -24.29
CA VAL A 14 19.82 10.65 -24.85
C VAL A 14 20.02 9.15 -24.61
N ARG A 15 19.23 8.51 -23.75
CA ARG A 15 19.28 7.07 -23.43
C ARG A 15 18.27 6.24 -24.23
N ARG A 16 17.45 6.87 -25.08
CA ARG A 16 16.43 6.19 -25.89
C ARG A 16 17.02 5.06 -26.74
N ASP A 17 18.12 5.29 -27.44
CA ASP A 17 18.72 4.26 -28.30
C ASP A 17 19.28 3.07 -27.49
N GLU A 18 19.76 3.33 -26.27
CA GLU A 18 20.24 2.30 -25.35
C GLU A 18 19.09 1.42 -24.81
N LEU A 19 17.89 1.98 -24.68
CA LEU A 19 16.67 1.22 -24.38
C LEU A 19 16.36 0.22 -25.52
N PHE A 20 16.31 0.69 -26.76
CA PHE A 20 16.02 -0.18 -27.90
C PHE A 20 17.08 -1.27 -28.07
N HIS A 21 18.36 -0.91 -27.87
CA HIS A 21 19.44 -1.89 -27.91
C HIS A 21 19.27 -2.98 -26.85
N PHE A 22 18.87 -2.62 -25.63
CA PHE A 22 18.58 -3.60 -24.58
C PHE A 22 17.41 -4.53 -24.97
N VAL A 23 16.35 -3.97 -25.57
CA VAL A 23 15.21 -4.76 -26.04
C VAL A 23 15.64 -5.72 -27.16
N GLU A 24 16.51 -5.31 -28.07
CA GLU A 24 17.06 -6.19 -29.12
C GLU A 24 17.93 -7.32 -28.54
N GLU A 25 18.68 -7.06 -27.46
CA GLU A 25 19.51 -8.06 -26.78
C GLU A 25 18.66 -9.06 -25.97
N HIS A 26 17.53 -8.61 -25.42
CA HIS A 26 16.70 -9.34 -24.47
C HIS A 26 15.24 -9.55 -24.93
N GLY A 27 14.99 -9.47 -26.24
CA GLY A 27 13.66 -9.48 -26.83
C GLY A 27 13.67 -9.30 -28.35
N GLU A 28 12.58 -8.77 -28.88
CA GLU A 28 12.37 -8.44 -30.28
C GLU A 28 11.57 -7.15 -30.40
N VAL A 29 11.94 -6.30 -31.36
CA VAL A 29 11.19 -5.11 -31.76
C VAL A 29 10.42 -5.43 -33.04
N ASP A 30 9.09 -5.39 -33.00
CA ASP A 30 8.28 -5.49 -34.20
C ASP A 30 8.12 -4.11 -34.86
N LEU A 31 7.80 -4.09 -36.15
CA LEU A 31 7.64 -2.86 -36.96
C LEU A 31 6.37 -2.05 -36.60
N SER A 32 5.62 -2.49 -35.60
CA SER A 32 4.26 -2.09 -35.24
C SER A 32 4.14 -1.52 -33.81
N ASP A 33 5.24 -1.03 -33.24
CA ASP A 33 5.31 -0.52 -31.85
C ASP A 33 4.95 -1.57 -30.77
N HIS A 34 5.04 -2.85 -31.14
CA HIS A 34 4.92 -3.98 -30.23
C HIS A 34 6.29 -4.59 -29.96
N PHE A 35 6.53 -4.94 -28.71
CA PHE A 35 7.70 -5.71 -28.30
C PHE A 35 7.36 -7.14 -27.94
N SER A 36 8.38 -7.98 -28.08
CA SER A 36 8.47 -9.24 -27.35
C SER A 36 9.66 -9.19 -26.42
N ALA A 37 9.51 -9.70 -25.20
CA ALA A 37 10.59 -9.78 -24.22
C ALA A 37 10.90 -11.25 -23.90
N TYR A 38 12.17 -11.49 -23.59
CA TYR A 38 12.66 -12.80 -23.17
C TYR A 38 12.86 -12.81 -21.66
N PHE A 39 11.95 -13.47 -20.95
CA PHE A 39 12.01 -13.58 -19.49
C PHE A 39 12.62 -14.91 -19.06
N GLU A 40 13.36 -14.91 -17.95
CA GLU A 40 13.72 -16.15 -17.27
C GLU A 40 12.45 -16.92 -16.84
N LEU A 41 12.55 -18.24 -16.77
CA LEU A 41 11.43 -19.06 -16.32
C LEU A 41 11.27 -18.99 -14.80
N ASP A 42 10.12 -18.48 -14.36
CA ASP A 42 9.60 -18.67 -13.01
C ASP A 42 8.20 -19.31 -13.02
N SER A 43 7.63 -19.54 -11.83
CA SER A 43 6.31 -20.15 -11.70
C SER A 43 5.18 -19.35 -12.37
N HIS A 44 5.30 -18.02 -12.45
CA HIS A 44 4.28 -17.16 -13.03
C HIS A 44 4.41 -17.09 -14.54
N VAL A 45 5.63 -17.09 -15.08
CA VAL A 45 5.88 -17.24 -16.51
C VAL A 45 5.34 -18.57 -17.02
N LEU A 46 5.60 -19.67 -16.30
CA LEU A 46 5.04 -20.98 -16.66
C LEU A 46 3.51 -21.00 -16.56
N LYS A 47 2.95 -20.48 -15.46
CA LYS A 47 1.50 -20.34 -15.29
C LYS A 47 0.87 -19.55 -16.43
N TYR A 48 1.49 -18.45 -16.87
CA TYR A 48 1.01 -17.67 -18.01
C TYR A 48 1.01 -18.48 -19.30
N LEU A 49 2.09 -19.21 -19.60
CA LEU A 49 2.19 -20.05 -20.80
C LEU A 49 1.18 -21.22 -20.81
N GLU A 50 0.81 -21.71 -19.63
CA GLU A 50 -0.22 -22.75 -19.44
C GLU A 50 -1.66 -22.20 -19.51
N GLY A 51 -1.84 -20.91 -19.80
CA GLY A 51 -3.15 -20.25 -19.72
C GLY A 51 -3.71 -20.25 -18.29
N GLY A 52 -2.85 -20.34 -17.28
CA GLY A 52 -3.18 -20.50 -15.87
C GLY A 52 -3.83 -19.29 -15.20
N TYR A 53 -3.97 -18.18 -15.93
CA TYR A 53 -4.74 -17.01 -15.52
C TYR A 53 -6.17 -17.01 -16.14
N ASP A 54 -6.42 -17.88 -17.12
CA ASP A 54 -7.74 -18.22 -17.64
C ASP A 54 -8.46 -19.21 -16.68
N TRP A 55 -9.78 -19.26 -16.74
CA TRP A 55 -10.62 -20.24 -16.04
C TRP A 55 -10.42 -21.67 -16.56
N LYS A 56 -9.77 -21.86 -17.71
CA LYS A 56 -9.34 -23.15 -18.26
C LYS A 56 -7.85 -23.16 -18.65
N PRO A 57 -6.95 -23.44 -17.70
CA PRO A 57 -5.56 -23.73 -18.01
C PRO A 57 -5.46 -24.91 -18.97
N HIS A 58 -4.51 -24.87 -19.90
CA HIS A 58 -4.16 -25.96 -20.77
C HIS A 58 -2.71 -26.40 -20.52
N TYR A 59 -2.49 -27.71 -20.52
CA TYR A 59 -1.16 -28.29 -20.35
C TYR A 59 -0.66 -28.88 -21.68
N ASP A 60 -1.05 -28.27 -22.80
CA ASP A 60 -0.56 -28.71 -24.10
C ASP A 60 0.91 -28.33 -24.24
N LYS A 61 1.77 -29.32 -23.95
CA LYS A 61 3.22 -29.18 -24.05
C LYS A 61 3.66 -28.69 -25.43
N ALA A 62 3.00 -29.08 -26.52
CA ALA A 62 3.37 -28.66 -27.86
C ALA A 62 3.07 -27.18 -28.11
N GLU A 63 2.08 -26.61 -27.43
CA GLU A 63 1.76 -25.20 -27.46
C GLU A 63 2.75 -24.38 -26.63
N ILE A 64 2.97 -24.80 -25.38
CA ILE A 64 3.92 -24.16 -24.45
C ILE A 64 5.34 -24.13 -25.03
N GLN A 65 5.78 -25.25 -25.62
CA GLN A 65 7.14 -25.40 -26.15
C GLN A 65 7.49 -24.39 -27.25
N LYS A 66 6.49 -23.81 -27.94
CA LYS A 66 6.71 -22.78 -28.98
C LYS A 66 7.25 -21.47 -28.41
N TYR A 67 6.99 -21.20 -27.13
CA TYR A 67 7.40 -19.98 -26.45
C TYR A 67 8.70 -20.17 -25.66
N LEU A 68 9.15 -21.40 -25.46
CA LEU A 68 10.38 -21.70 -24.72
C LEU A 68 11.62 -21.59 -25.61
N LEU A 69 12.60 -20.83 -25.17
CA LEU A 69 13.90 -20.65 -25.81
C LEU A 69 14.92 -21.68 -25.32
N PRO A 70 15.99 -21.98 -26.10
CA PRO A 70 17.00 -22.98 -25.73
C PRO A 70 17.78 -22.70 -24.45
N ASP A 71 17.76 -21.47 -23.96
CA ASP A 71 18.52 -20.97 -22.81
C ASP A 71 17.68 -20.84 -21.53
N ASN A 72 16.57 -21.59 -21.44
CA ASN A 72 15.63 -21.56 -20.31
C ASN A 72 14.96 -20.19 -20.10
N ARG A 73 14.77 -19.42 -21.18
CA ARG A 73 13.90 -18.24 -21.19
C ARG A 73 12.60 -18.52 -21.94
N ALA A 74 11.59 -17.69 -21.72
CA ALA A 74 10.36 -17.68 -22.49
C ALA A 74 10.25 -16.39 -23.30
N ARG A 75 9.83 -16.52 -24.57
CA ARG A 75 9.44 -15.39 -25.41
C ARG A 75 7.98 -15.04 -25.15
N ILE A 76 7.75 -13.87 -24.57
CA ILE A 76 6.43 -13.30 -24.32
C ILE A 76 6.28 -12.06 -25.20
N GLY A 77 5.33 -12.09 -26.14
CA GLY A 77 5.09 -11.02 -27.10
C GLY A 77 3.77 -10.28 -26.86
N GLY A 78 3.59 -9.16 -27.57
CA GLY A 78 2.40 -8.31 -27.44
C GLY A 78 2.52 -7.36 -26.25
N ILE A 79 3.67 -6.71 -26.11
CA ILE A 79 3.84 -5.62 -25.15
C ILE A 79 3.78 -4.31 -25.94
N ASP A 80 2.80 -3.47 -25.67
CA ASP A 80 2.66 -2.18 -26.35
C ASP A 80 3.68 -1.19 -25.82
N TYR A 81 4.21 -0.35 -26.71
CA TYR A 81 5.15 0.70 -26.38
C TYR A 81 4.58 2.09 -26.64
N ASP A 82 4.77 2.99 -25.69
CA ASP A 82 4.52 4.41 -25.88
C ASP A 82 5.63 5.25 -25.24
N GLU A 83 5.90 6.42 -25.83
CA GLU A 83 6.84 7.39 -25.28
C GLU A 83 6.29 8.81 -25.36
N ARG A 84 6.41 9.55 -24.25
CA ARG A 84 6.04 10.96 -24.18
C ARG A 84 7.10 11.79 -23.47
N THR A 85 7.15 13.08 -23.82
CA THR A 85 7.97 14.04 -23.06
C THR A 85 7.15 14.54 -21.86
N PRO A 86 7.63 14.40 -20.61
CA PRO A 86 6.90 14.90 -19.44
C PRO A 86 6.91 16.43 -19.43
N GLN A 87 5.85 17.04 -18.88
CA GLN A 87 5.77 18.51 -18.75
C GLN A 87 6.85 19.08 -17.82
N ALA A 88 7.30 18.29 -16.84
CA ALA A 88 8.26 18.71 -15.82
C ALA A 88 9.69 18.90 -16.34
N ASN A 89 10.08 18.19 -17.41
CA ASN A 89 11.45 18.21 -17.94
C ASN A 89 11.49 17.80 -19.43
N ASP A 90 11.90 18.72 -20.30
CA ASP A 90 11.97 18.49 -21.73
C ASP A 90 13.20 17.67 -22.18
N GLU A 91 14.14 17.38 -21.29
CA GLU A 91 15.28 16.50 -21.53
C GLU A 91 15.00 15.03 -21.18
N GLU A 92 13.82 14.74 -20.63
CA GLU A 92 13.41 13.41 -20.19
C GLU A 92 12.35 12.79 -21.12
N LEU A 93 12.20 11.47 -21.03
CA LEU A 93 11.14 10.67 -21.64
C LEU A 93 10.47 9.84 -20.56
N VAL A 94 9.14 9.80 -20.61
CA VAL A 94 8.33 8.80 -19.94
C VAL A 94 8.05 7.71 -20.97
N VAL A 95 8.51 6.51 -20.68
CA VAL A 95 8.38 5.35 -21.55
C VAL A 95 7.47 4.34 -20.89
N ARG A 96 6.46 3.85 -21.60
CA ARG A 96 5.43 2.94 -21.09
C ARG A 96 5.46 1.63 -21.88
N PHE A 97 5.45 0.52 -21.15
CA PHE A 97 5.33 -0.85 -21.66
C PHE A 97 4.02 -1.45 -21.12
N THR A 98 2.99 -1.53 -21.95
CA THR A 98 1.64 -1.95 -21.54
C THR A 98 1.38 -3.40 -21.90
N ALA A 99 0.83 -4.14 -20.95
CA ALA A 99 0.36 -5.50 -21.17
C ALA A 99 -0.94 -5.49 -21.98
N VAL A 100 -0.97 -6.17 -23.14
CA VAL A 100 -2.14 -6.15 -24.06
C VAL A 100 -3.30 -7.07 -23.64
N THR A 101 -3.14 -7.82 -22.55
CA THR A 101 -4.17 -8.73 -22.04
C THR A 101 -4.18 -8.74 -20.52
N SER A 102 -5.33 -9.04 -19.92
CA SER A 102 -5.44 -9.20 -18.46
C SER A 102 -4.52 -10.27 -17.88
N ASP A 103 -4.27 -11.36 -18.61
CA ASP A 103 -3.37 -12.42 -18.15
C ASP A 103 -1.91 -11.94 -18.14
N MET A 104 -1.53 -11.10 -19.11
CA MET A 104 -0.20 -10.48 -19.14
C MET A 104 -0.07 -9.41 -18.06
N SER A 105 -1.14 -8.66 -17.78
CA SER A 105 -1.18 -7.71 -16.66
C SER A 105 -0.90 -8.42 -15.34
N ARG A 106 -1.53 -9.57 -15.09
CA ARG A 106 -1.23 -10.40 -13.91
C ARG A 106 0.18 -10.97 -13.93
N LEU A 107 0.69 -11.38 -15.09
CA LEU A 107 2.10 -11.77 -15.23
C LEU A 107 3.04 -10.62 -14.85
N PHE A 108 2.76 -9.39 -15.28
CA PHE A 108 3.56 -8.19 -14.96
C PHE A 108 3.59 -7.90 -13.45
N GLU A 109 2.47 -8.14 -12.77
CA GLU A 109 2.35 -7.95 -11.32
C GLU A 109 3.07 -9.03 -10.51
N ASP A 110 2.89 -10.30 -10.88
CA ASP A 110 3.27 -11.46 -10.07
C ASP A 110 4.70 -11.97 -10.34
N SER A 111 5.20 -11.83 -11.57
CA SER A 111 6.46 -12.45 -11.98
C SER A 111 7.68 -11.66 -11.50
N VAL A 112 8.51 -12.34 -10.70
CA VAL A 112 9.84 -11.84 -10.30
C VAL A 112 10.74 -11.70 -11.53
N SER A 113 10.64 -12.60 -12.50
CA SER A 113 11.45 -12.57 -13.72
C SER A 113 11.11 -11.36 -14.60
N VAL A 114 9.82 -11.03 -14.73
CA VAL A 114 9.39 -9.82 -15.44
C VAL A 114 9.88 -8.56 -14.71
N ARG A 115 9.66 -8.47 -13.39
CA ARG A 115 10.17 -7.34 -12.59
C ARG A 115 11.68 -7.18 -12.75
N ASN A 116 12.44 -8.27 -12.65
CA ASN A 116 13.91 -8.24 -12.77
C ASN A 116 14.36 -7.79 -14.16
N TRP A 117 13.63 -8.14 -15.21
CA TRP A 117 13.89 -7.65 -16.57
C TRP A 117 13.75 -6.12 -16.64
N PHE A 118 12.67 -5.56 -16.08
CA PHE A 118 12.48 -4.10 -16.04
C PHE A 118 13.47 -3.39 -15.12
N VAL A 119 13.89 -3.99 -14.02
CA VAL A 119 14.99 -3.48 -13.18
C VAL A 119 16.30 -3.47 -13.96
N ALA A 120 16.62 -4.54 -14.71
CA ALA A 120 17.83 -4.61 -15.53
C ALA A 120 17.81 -3.55 -16.64
N LEU A 121 16.67 -3.36 -17.32
CA LEU A 121 16.47 -2.28 -18.27
C LEU A 121 16.71 -0.92 -17.60
N SER A 122 16.10 -0.70 -16.43
CA SER A 122 16.21 0.56 -15.67
C SER A 122 17.67 0.90 -15.33
N ARG A 123 18.47 -0.09 -14.92
CA ARG A 123 19.92 0.07 -14.70
C ARG A 123 20.66 0.41 -15.99
N ARG A 124 20.33 -0.28 -17.09
CA ARG A 124 21.00 -0.10 -18.39
C ARG A 124 20.84 1.32 -18.92
N VAL A 125 19.63 1.88 -18.79
CA VAL A 125 19.27 3.20 -19.34
C VAL A 125 19.45 4.33 -18.35
N ASP A 126 20.01 4.06 -17.16
CA ASP A 126 20.16 5.06 -16.08
C ASP A 126 18.81 5.73 -15.75
N ALA A 127 17.77 4.90 -15.59
CA ALA A 127 16.42 5.36 -15.31
C ALA A 127 16.37 6.08 -13.95
N LYS A 128 15.68 7.21 -13.93
CA LYS A 128 15.48 7.98 -12.70
C LYS A 128 14.45 7.31 -11.81
N LEU A 129 13.36 6.83 -12.40
CA LEU A 129 12.24 6.19 -11.72
C LEU A 129 11.68 5.08 -12.63
N THR A 130 11.36 3.93 -12.04
CA THR A 130 10.54 2.91 -12.70
C THR A 130 9.46 2.43 -11.75
N TYR A 131 8.23 2.37 -12.25
CA TYR A 131 7.09 1.85 -11.50
C TYR A 131 6.20 0.98 -12.36
N LEU A 132 5.46 0.08 -11.72
CA LEU A 132 4.35 -0.67 -12.29
C LEU A 132 3.05 0.09 -11.99
N ASP A 133 2.34 0.49 -13.05
CA ASP A 133 0.99 1.04 -12.99
C ASP A 133 -0.03 -0.10 -12.98
N LEU A 134 -0.81 -0.17 -11.91
CA LEU A 134 -1.86 -1.18 -11.70
C LEU A 134 -3.26 -0.57 -11.90
N GLU A 135 -3.36 0.50 -12.68
CA GLU A 135 -4.61 1.22 -12.98
C GLU A 135 -5.31 1.70 -11.71
N SER A 136 -6.50 1.18 -11.38
CA SER A 136 -7.24 1.55 -10.17
C SER A 136 -6.76 0.83 -8.91
N GLU A 137 -5.92 -0.20 -9.02
CA GLU A 137 -5.42 -0.95 -7.87
C GLU A 137 -4.21 -0.27 -7.20
N GLY A 138 -3.57 0.68 -7.90
CA GLY A 138 -2.50 1.49 -7.35
C GLY A 138 -1.28 1.61 -8.26
N ARG A 139 -0.11 1.88 -7.69
CA ARG A 139 1.18 1.86 -8.38
C ARG A 139 2.27 1.27 -7.49
N ARG A 140 3.27 0.62 -8.07
CA ARG A 140 4.41 0.03 -7.35
C ARG A 140 5.73 0.53 -7.91
N VAL A 141 6.44 1.37 -7.16
CA VAL A 141 7.81 1.80 -7.49
C VAL A 141 8.76 0.61 -7.31
N ILE A 142 9.50 0.27 -8.37
CA ILE A 142 10.43 -0.87 -8.41
C ILE A 142 11.90 -0.46 -8.60
N PHE A 143 12.16 0.77 -9.05
CA PHE A 143 13.52 1.29 -9.24
C PHE A 143 13.55 2.80 -9.04
N LEU A 144 14.62 3.30 -8.41
CA LEU A 144 14.85 4.72 -8.22
C LEU A 144 16.35 5.03 -8.17
N GLU A 145 16.80 5.98 -8.98
CA GLU A 145 18.15 6.56 -8.97
C GLU A 145 19.28 5.52 -8.75
N GLY A 146 19.31 4.49 -9.60
CA GLY A 146 20.40 3.49 -9.60
C GLY A 146 20.22 2.30 -8.68
N SER A 147 19.19 2.27 -7.83
CA SER A 147 18.91 1.13 -6.95
C SER A 147 17.46 0.65 -7.04
N GLU A 148 17.26 -0.64 -6.74
CA GLU A 148 15.93 -1.23 -6.62
C GLU A 148 15.17 -0.54 -5.48
N ALA A 149 13.86 -0.44 -5.66
CA ALA A 149 12.95 0.09 -4.67
C ALA A 149 11.75 -0.85 -4.56
N PHE A 150 11.06 -0.80 -3.43
CA PHE A 150 9.79 -1.51 -3.26
C PHE A 150 8.87 -0.63 -2.42
N LEU A 151 8.10 0.21 -3.12
CA LEU A 151 7.08 1.06 -2.49
C LEU A 151 5.81 0.99 -3.33
N ALA A 152 4.77 0.37 -2.78
CA ALA A 152 3.45 0.32 -3.40
C ALA A 152 2.56 1.41 -2.80
N PHE A 153 1.85 2.15 -3.65
CA PHE A 153 0.75 3.03 -3.29
C PHE A 153 -0.55 2.35 -3.71
N LYS A 154 -1.50 2.20 -2.81
CA LYS A 154 -2.79 1.52 -3.02
C LYS A 154 -3.93 2.32 -2.38
N GLY A 155 -5.16 1.92 -2.72
CA GLY A 155 -6.39 2.45 -2.12
C GLY A 155 -7.09 3.51 -2.98
N GLU A 156 -8.41 3.58 -2.83
CA GLU A 156 -9.29 4.50 -3.58
C GLU A 156 -8.90 5.97 -3.39
N GLY A 157 -8.32 6.30 -2.23
CA GLY A 157 -7.80 7.62 -1.89
C GLY A 157 -6.73 8.15 -2.85
N LEU A 158 -5.96 7.26 -3.49
CA LEU A 158 -4.98 7.66 -4.49
C LEU A 158 -5.60 8.33 -5.71
N PHE A 159 -6.89 8.09 -5.98
CA PHE A 159 -7.60 8.65 -7.14
C PHE A 159 -8.60 9.74 -6.73
N GLU A 160 -9.11 9.66 -5.51
CA GLU A 160 -10.13 10.59 -5.00
C GLU A 160 -9.53 11.88 -4.41
N VAL A 161 -8.32 11.81 -3.86
CA VAL A 161 -7.67 12.97 -3.24
C VAL A 161 -7.07 13.86 -4.32
N SER A 162 -7.25 15.18 -4.18
CA SER A 162 -6.58 16.13 -5.09
C SER A 162 -5.06 15.98 -4.98
N GLN A 163 -4.34 16.13 -6.10
CA GLN A 163 -2.87 16.08 -6.10
C GLN A 163 -2.26 16.95 -4.99
N LYS A 164 -2.77 18.17 -4.80
CA LYS A 164 -2.29 19.09 -3.76
C LYS A 164 -2.42 18.46 -2.36
N ASN A 165 -3.55 17.81 -2.07
CA ASN A 165 -3.80 17.21 -0.77
C ASN A 165 -3.01 15.91 -0.59
N PHE A 166 -2.86 15.10 -1.65
CA PHE A 166 -2.00 13.92 -1.63
C PHE A 166 -0.55 14.32 -1.32
N LEU A 167 -0.02 15.31 -2.05
CA LEU A 167 1.34 15.79 -1.84
C LEU A 167 1.49 16.41 -0.44
N GLY A 168 0.54 17.22 0.00
CA GLY A 168 0.57 17.78 1.35
C GLY A 168 0.56 16.71 2.44
N ALA A 169 -0.30 15.70 2.31
CA ALA A 169 -0.42 14.59 3.26
C ALA A 169 0.87 13.77 3.36
N MET A 170 1.47 13.45 2.21
CA MET A 170 2.71 12.67 2.16
C MET A 170 3.92 13.48 2.64
N ASP A 171 4.02 14.78 2.33
CA ASP A 171 5.06 15.66 2.86
C ASP A 171 4.98 15.74 4.39
N GLU A 172 3.77 15.94 4.93
CA GLU A 172 3.51 15.95 6.37
C GLU A 172 3.85 14.59 7.00
N PHE A 173 3.41 13.47 6.41
CA PHE A 173 3.78 12.14 6.89
C PHE A 173 5.30 11.94 6.91
N SER A 174 5.99 12.33 5.83
CA SER A 174 7.45 12.17 5.72
C SER A 174 8.25 12.97 6.75
N LYS A 175 7.73 14.12 7.21
CA LYS A 175 8.36 14.93 8.27
C LYS A 175 8.29 14.24 9.62
N ASN A 176 7.20 13.55 9.90
CA ASN A 176 6.95 12.84 11.15
C ASN A 176 7.50 11.39 11.12
N LEU A 177 7.79 10.84 9.93
CA LEU A 177 8.36 9.50 9.73
C LEU A 177 9.67 9.18 10.46
N PRO A 178 10.67 10.09 10.59
CA PRO A 178 11.90 9.80 11.32
C PRO A 178 11.66 9.40 12.78
N ASP A 179 10.78 10.11 13.48
CA ASP A 179 10.45 9.81 14.88
C ASP A 179 9.67 8.50 14.98
N ILE A 180 8.84 8.19 13.96
CA ILE A 180 8.12 6.92 13.81
C ILE A 180 9.10 5.75 13.62
N LEU A 181 10.11 5.87 12.74
CA LEU A 181 11.05 4.76 12.48
C LEU A 181 12.09 4.57 13.59
N ALA A 182 12.48 5.61 14.32
CA ALA A 182 13.36 5.49 15.49
C ALA A 182 12.76 4.57 16.58
N SER A 183 11.43 4.53 16.68
CA SER A 183 10.72 3.58 17.54
C SER A 183 10.86 2.13 17.09
N TYR A 184 10.96 1.87 15.77
CA TYR A 184 11.14 0.52 15.21
C TYR A 184 12.57 0.00 15.31
N GLU A 185 13.59 0.88 15.23
CA GLU A 185 15.00 0.47 15.40
C GLU A 185 15.31 -0.02 16.83
N THR A 186 14.51 0.42 17.81
CA THR A 186 14.70 0.10 19.23
C THR A 186 13.76 -1.00 19.75
N ASN A 187 12.64 -1.26 19.06
CA ASN A 187 11.69 -2.33 19.36
C ASN A 187 11.40 -3.16 18.10
N TYR A 188 11.89 -4.41 18.07
CA TYR A 188 11.60 -5.40 17.01
C TYR A 188 10.12 -5.80 16.87
N LYS A 189 9.22 -5.22 17.67
CA LYS A 189 7.80 -5.52 17.63
C LYS A 189 7.10 -4.39 16.89
N PHE A 190 6.77 -4.64 15.63
CA PHE A 190 5.85 -3.77 14.89
C PHE A 190 4.48 -3.84 15.57
N GLU A 191 3.93 -2.69 15.92
CA GLU A 191 2.61 -2.57 16.53
C GLU A 191 1.71 -1.86 15.53
N GLU A 192 0.55 -2.46 15.24
CA GLU A 192 -0.48 -1.75 14.50
C GLU A 192 -0.99 -0.62 15.39
N GLU A 193 -1.17 0.58 14.84
CA GLU A 193 -1.59 1.73 15.63
C GLU A 193 -2.31 2.76 14.76
N TYR A 194 -3.13 3.59 15.41
CA TYR A 194 -3.58 4.86 14.82
C TYR A 194 -2.85 6.01 15.49
N THR A 195 -2.36 6.93 14.68
CA THR A 195 -1.63 8.11 15.16
C THR A 195 -2.23 9.37 14.58
N LEU A 196 -2.50 10.32 15.48
CA LEU A 196 -3.01 11.65 15.16
C LEU A 196 -1.91 12.68 15.43
N ILE A 197 -1.67 13.55 14.45
CA ILE A 197 -0.82 14.73 14.60
C ILE A 197 -1.73 15.93 14.78
N LEU A 198 -1.63 16.59 15.93
CA LEU A 198 -2.49 17.72 16.31
C LEU A 198 -1.72 18.75 17.12
N ARG A 199 -2.31 19.93 17.32
CA ARG A 199 -1.68 20.98 18.14
C ARG A 199 -1.86 20.66 19.63
N LYS A 200 -0.92 21.07 20.47
CA LYS A 200 -1.02 20.92 21.93
C LYS A 200 -2.33 21.46 22.49
N ALA A 201 -2.81 22.58 21.93
CA ALA A 201 -4.09 23.19 22.32
C ALA A 201 -5.32 22.29 22.07
N ASP A 202 -5.22 21.32 21.17
CA ASP A 202 -6.31 20.43 20.76
C ASP A 202 -6.35 19.11 21.58
N LEU A 203 -5.45 18.92 22.56
CA LEU A 203 -5.43 17.75 23.46
C LEU A 203 -6.65 17.68 24.40
N GLU A 204 -7.10 18.82 24.93
CA GLU A 204 -8.30 18.85 25.79
C GLU A 204 -9.59 18.53 25.00
N PRO A 205 -9.81 19.09 23.80
CA PRO A 205 -10.87 18.63 22.88
C PRO A 205 -10.81 17.12 22.60
N LEU A 206 -9.62 16.57 22.36
CA LEU A 206 -9.42 15.12 22.15
C LEU A 206 -9.88 14.30 23.36
N ARG A 207 -9.38 14.63 24.55
CA ARG A 207 -9.74 13.93 25.80
C ARG A 207 -11.25 14.02 26.05
N SER A 208 -11.83 15.19 25.83
CA SER A 208 -13.27 15.42 25.94
C SER A 208 -14.07 14.60 24.93
N TYR A 209 -13.57 14.37 23.72
CA TYR A 209 -14.22 13.51 22.72
C TYR A 209 -14.18 12.04 23.15
N ILE A 210 -13.01 11.55 23.60
CA ILE A 210 -12.83 10.17 24.07
C ILE A 210 -13.79 9.87 25.24
N GLU A 211 -13.90 10.76 26.22
CA GLU A 211 -14.83 10.59 27.35
C GLU A 211 -16.32 10.62 26.95
N ARG A 212 -16.67 11.21 25.80
CA ARG A 212 -18.05 11.14 25.27
C ARG A 212 -18.35 9.82 24.56
N GLN A 213 -17.35 9.20 23.94
CA GLN A 213 -17.51 7.99 23.12
C GLN A 213 -17.00 6.71 23.80
N GLY A 214 -16.43 6.85 24.99
CA GLY A 214 -15.68 5.83 25.71
C GLY A 214 -15.35 6.32 27.11
N HIS A 215 -14.14 6.01 27.60
CA HIS A 215 -13.56 6.60 28.81
C HIS A 215 -12.07 6.27 28.91
N PHE A 216 -11.34 7.02 29.74
CA PHE A 216 -9.99 6.63 30.17
C PHE A 216 -10.03 5.69 31.38
N ASP A 217 -9.18 4.65 31.37
CA ASP A 217 -9.00 3.71 32.47
C ASP A 217 -7.51 3.41 32.67
N ASN A 218 -6.92 3.90 33.76
CA ASN A 218 -5.52 3.64 34.16
C ASN A 218 -4.48 3.92 33.05
N GLY A 219 -4.62 5.03 32.32
CA GLY A 219 -3.71 5.41 31.23
C GLY A 219 -4.00 4.69 29.90
N GLN A 220 -5.08 3.92 29.84
CA GLN A 220 -5.60 3.31 28.62
C GLN A 220 -6.94 3.95 28.24
N VAL A 221 -7.39 3.70 27.02
CA VAL A 221 -8.72 4.10 26.55
C VAL A 221 -9.58 2.89 26.28
N VAL A 222 -10.85 2.99 26.67
CA VAL A 222 -11.89 2.02 26.36
C VAL A 222 -12.85 2.68 25.40
N LEU A 223 -12.89 2.19 24.16
CA LEU A 223 -13.67 2.78 23.08
C LEU A 223 -14.81 1.86 22.65
N LYS A 224 -15.87 2.47 22.13
CA LYS A 224 -17.03 1.79 21.55
C LYS A 224 -17.14 2.13 20.08
N PHE A 225 -17.37 1.12 19.26
CA PHE A 225 -17.46 1.23 17.81
C PHE A 225 -18.79 0.70 17.31
N ASP A 226 -19.30 1.27 16.23
CA ASP A 226 -20.49 0.74 15.55
C ASP A 226 -20.19 -0.65 15.00
N LEU A 227 -21.15 -1.57 15.08
CA LEU A 227 -20.95 -2.94 14.64
C LEU A 227 -20.77 -3.03 13.12
N ASP A 228 -19.66 -3.63 12.68
CA ASP A 228 -19.42 -4.00 11.27
C ASP A 228 -19.12 -5.50 11.11
N SER A 229 -18.84 -5.93 9.88
CA SER A 229 -18.54 -7.32 9.57
C SER A 229 -17.26 -7.84 10.23
N ALA A 230 -16.24 -6.99 10.39
CA ALA A 230 -14.98 -7.35 11.02
C ALA A 230 -15.17 -7.56 12.53
N LEU A 231 -15.88 -6.64 13.19
CA LEU A 231 -16.26 -6.74 14.60
C LEU A 231 -17.18 -7.93 14.85
N MET A 232 -18.16 -8.18 13.99
CA MET A 232 -18.99 -9.39 14.07
C MET A 232 -18.14 -10.65 13.98
N ARG A 233 -17.27 -10.75 12.97
CA ARG A 233 -16.39 -11.91 12.79
C ARG A 233 -15.48 -12.12 13.99
N TYR A 234 -14.90 -11.05 14.53
CA TYR A 234 -14.07 -11.10 15.74
C TYR A 234 -14.83 -11.68 16.94
N LEU A 235 -16.08 -11.25 17.15
CA LEU A 235 -16.92 -11.78 18.22
C LEU A 235 -17.30 -13.24 17.97
N GLU A 236 -17.64 -13.59 16.73
CA GLU A 236 -18.03 -14.93 16.28
C GLU A 236 -16.91 -15.97 16.40
N GLU A 237 -15.66 -15.58 16.18
CA GLU A 237 -14.47 -16.42 16.35
C GLU A 237 -14.13 -16.68 17.85
N GLY A 238 -15.03 -16.31 18.77
CA GLY A 238 -14.92 -16.59 20.20
C GLY A 238 -13.84 -15.77 20.89
N HIS A 239 -13.38 -14.67 20.28
CA HIS A 239 -12.32 -13.85 20.86
C HIS A 239 -12.80 -13.02 22.05
N GLY A 240 -14.10 -12.72 22.12
CA GLY A 240 -14.72 -12.31 23.38
C GLY A 240 -14.59 -13.37 24.48
N GLU A 241 -14.73 -14.67 24.20
CA GLU A 241 -14.73 -15.69 25.26
C GLU A 241 -13.38 -15.86 25.99
N GLN A 242 -12.25 -15.65 25.30
CA GLN A 242 -10.93 -15.62 25.94
C GLN A 242 -10.70 -14.34 26.78
N GLU A 243 -11.42 -13.28 26.48
CA GLU A 243 -11.27 -11.95 27.10
C GLU A 243 -12.13 -11.77 28.35
N TYR A 244 -13.19 -12.57 28.50
CA TYR A 244 -14.12 -12.51 29.65
C TYR A 244 -14.10 -13.75 30.57
N GLY A 245 -13.10 -14.62 30.43
CA GLY A 245 -12.76 -15.63 31.44
C GLY A 245 -13.62 -16.89 31.49
N ILE A 246 -13.94 -17.51 30.34
CA ILE A 246 -14.63 -18.81 30.30
C ILE A 246 -13.63 -19.94 29.99
N SER A 247 -13.64 -21.01 30.79
CA SER A 247 -12.68 -22.12 30.72
C SER A 247 -12.77 -22.88 29.39
N GLN A 248 -11.63 -23.10 28.74
CA GLN A 248 -11.52 -24.02 27.60
C GLN A 248 -11.95 -25.43 28.01
N GLY A 249 -13.08 -25.89 27.48
CA GLY A 249 -13.57 -27.24 27.74
C GLY A 249 -14.95 -27.49 27.15
N GLY A 250 -15.01 -27.66 25.82
CA GLY A 250 -16.23 -28.00 25.08
C GLY A 250 -17.11 -26.77 24.88
N ILE A 251 -17.23 -26.23 23.67
CA ILE A 251 -18.23 -26.68 22.70
C ILE A 251 -17.93 -25.97 21.36
N PRO A 252 -17.85 -26.68 20.21
CA PRO A 252 -17.66 -26.07 18.89
C PRO A 252 -19.01 -25.66 18.27
N TYR A 253 -19.91 -25.08 19.06
CA TYR A 253 -21.18 -24.54 18.58
C TYR A 253 -21.24 -23.05 18.89
N PHE A 254 -21.05 -22.29 17.82
CA PHE A 254 -21.44 -20.89 17.66
C PHE A 254 -22.71 -20.58 18.46
N ASN A 255 -22.57 -19.95 19.62
CA ASN A 255 -23.72 -19.53 20.40
C ASN A 255 -23.99 -18.05 20.14
N LYS A 256 -24.93 -17.78 19.23
CA LYS A 256 -25.40 -16.42 18.92
C LYS A 256 -25.69 -15.60 20.18
N GLU A 257 -26.23 -16.24 21.23
CA GLU A 257 -26.56 -15.58 22.50
C GLU A 257 -25.32 -15.03 23.22
N ILE A 258 -24.13 -15.63 23.00
CA ILE A 258 -22.86 -15.18 23.59
C ILE A 258 -22.27 -13.99 22.82
N VAL A 259 -22.49 -13.89 21.51
CA VAL A 259 -22.05 -12.73 20.72
C VAL A 259 -22.92 -11.51 21.06
N TYR A 260 -24.24 -11.70 21.14
CA TYR A 260 -25.18 -10.59 21.40
C TYR A 260 -25.01 -9.94 22.78
N LYS A 261 -24.42 -10.61 23.79
CA LYS A 261 -24.15 -9.95 25.09
C LYS A 261 -23.04 -8.89 25.03
N TYR A 262 -22.24 -8.86 23.97
CA TYR A 262 -21.18 -7.86 23.78
C TYR A 262 -21.60 -6.74 22.83
N ILE A 263 -22.82 -6.81 22.29
CA ILE A 263 -23.40 -5.79 21.41
C ILE A 263 -24.42 -5.01 22.24
N GLU A 264 -24.18 -3.71 22.40
CA GLU A 264 -25.10 -2.81 23.10
C GLU A 264 -26.40 -2.61 22.30
N PRO A 265 -27.50 -2.17 22.93
CA PRO A 265 -28.80 -1.99 22.25
C PRO A 265 -28.77 -1.01 21.06
N ASP A 266 -27.77 -0.14 20.99
CA ASP A 266 -27.52 0.80 19.89
C ASP A 266 -26.57 0.23 18.82
N TYR A 267 -26.32 -1.09 18.86
CA TYR A 267 -25.42 -1.80 17.96
C TYR A 267 -23.95 -1.36 18.07
N LYS A 268 -23.53 -0.95 19.26
CA LYS A 268 -22.11 -0.68 19.54
C LYS A 268 -21.42 -1.85 20.22
N VAL A 269 -20.14 -2.00 19.94
CA VAL A 269 -19.27 -2.99 20.56
C VAL A 269 -18.14 -2.27 21.27
N GLN A 270 -17.99 -2.56 22.56
CA GLN A 270 -16.80 -2.18 23.31
C GLN A 270 -15.71 -3.22 23.05
N ILE A 271 -14.54 -2.77 22.58
CA ILE A 271 -13.37 -3.63 22.43
C ILE A 271 -12.46 -3.52 23.66
N GLU A 272 -11.39 -4.31 23.69
CA GLU A 272 -10.42 -4.29 24.79
C GLU A 272 -9.74 -2.91 24.96
N ARG A 273 -9.16 -2.69 26.14
CA ARG A 273 -8.38 -1.49 26.46
C ARG A 273 -7.24 -1.28 25.46
N ILE A 274 -7.20 -0.09 24.87
CA ILE A 274 -6.18 0.35 23.92
C ILE A 274 -5.19 1.21 24.68
N ASP A 275 -3.89 1.00 24.45
CA ASP A 275 -2.86 1.87 25.01
C ASP A 275 -2.90 3.24 24.33
N TYR A 276 -2.65 4.26 25.14
CA TYR A 276 -2.71 5.66 24.74
C TYR A 276 -1.40 6.35 25.12
N SER A 277 -0.78 7.03 24.16
CA SER A 277 0.45 7.80 24.41
C SER A 277 0.43 9.14 23.69
N GLU A 278 1.11 10.12 24.28
CA GLU A 278 1.30 11.46 23.75
C GLU A 278 2.79 11.75 23.69
N GLU A 279 3.28 12.20 22.54
CA GLU A 279 4.68 12.55 22.32
C GLU A 279 4.79 13.92 21.65
N GLU A 280 5.61 14.81 22.22
CA GLU A 280 5.90 16.09 21.59
C GLU A 280 6.83 15.89 20.39
N LEU A 281 6.44 16.45 19.24
CA LEU A 281 7.24 16.32 18.01
C LEU A 281 8.36 17.35 17.98
N GLY A 282 9.59 16.89 17.73
CA GLY A 282 10.75 17.76 17.62
C GLY A 282 10.68 18.68 16.39
N GLY A 283 10.84 19.99 16.58
CA GLY A 283 10.99 20.96 15.48
C GLY A 283 9.80 21.89 15.22
N ASP A 284 8.61 21.58 15.76
CA ASP A 284 7.45 22.48 15.80
C ASP A 284 6.88 22.48 17.23
N GLU A 285 7.20 23.53 18.02
CA GLU A 285 6.98 23.57 19.48
C GLU A 285 5.52 23.41 19.93
N ASP A 286 4.57 23.41 19.00
CA ASP A 286 3.13 23.32 19.24
C ASP A 286 2.48 22.01 18.77
N ARG A 287 3.23 21.00 18.29
CA ARG A 287 2.65 19.73 17.82
C ARG A 287 2.90 18.53 18.74
N VAL A 288 1.91 17.65 18.77
CA VAL A 288 1.94 16.37 19.51
C VAL A 288 1.45 15.26 18.61
N ALA A 289 2.14 14.12 18.65
CA ALA A 289 1.67 12.86 18.14
C ALA A 289 0.91 12.12 19.25
N VAL A 290 -0.33 11.72 18.97
CA VAL A 290 -1.13 10.91 19.89
C VAL A 290 -1.36 9.54 19.27
N ARG A 291 -0.95 8.48 19.97
CA ARG A 291 -0.99 7.10 19.47
C ARG A 291 -2.01 6.25 20.21
N PHE A 292 -2.70 5.40 19.46
CA PHE A 292 -3.67 4.43 19.94
C PHE A 292 -3.20 3.03 19.53
N ILE A 293 -2.71 2.26 20.52
CA ILE A 293 -2.00 1.00 20.29
C ILE A 293 -2.82 -0.18 20.86
N PRO A 294 -3.39 -1.07 20.02
CA PRO A 294 -3.97 -2.32 20.47
C PRO A 294 -2.95 -3.20 21.22
N LYS A 295 -3.38 -3.80 22.34
CA LYS A 295 -2.50 -4.62 23.20
C LYS A 295 -2.29 -6.05 22.72
N LYS A 296 -3.22 -6.56 21.92
CA LYS A 296 -3.25 -7.97 21.53
C LYS A 296 -3.35 -8.07 20.02
N TRP A 297 -2.59 -9.03 19.47
CA TRP A 297 -2.58 -9.37 18.05
C TRP A 297 -3.97 -9.53 17.40
N LYS A 298 -4.98 -9.91 18.18
CA LYS A 298 -6.36 -10.06 17.70
C LYS A 298 -7.08 -8.72 17.53
N THR A 299 -6.79 -7.77 18.41
CA THR A 299 -7.27 -6.38 18.31
C THR A 299 -6.52 -5.64 17.19
N ASP A 300 -5.27 -6.01 16.92
CA ASP A 300 -4.53 -5.52 15.75
C ASP A 300 -5.32 -5.81 14.46
N GLN A 301 -5.78 -7.06 14.26
CA GLN A 301 -6.61 -7.42 13.09
C GLN A 301 -7.89 -6.59 12.96
N LEU A 302 -8.52 -6.21 14.08
CA LEU A 302 -9.67 -5.31 14.04
C LEU A 302 -9.27 -3.91 13.59
N PHE A 303 -8.16 -3.39 14.07
CA PHE A 303 -7.67 -2.06 13.71
C PHE A 303 -7.41 -1.97 12.20
N SER A 304 -6.86 -3.00 11.58
CA SER A 304 -6.62 -3.08 10.13
C SER A 304 -7.88 -3.30 9.29
N GLN A 305 -8.83 -4.13 9.76
CA GLN A 305 -9.96 -4.62 8.95
C GLN A 305 -11.28 -3.88 9.17
N SER A 306 -11.51 -3.27 10.34
CA SER A 306 -12.82 -2.66 10.68
C SER A 306 -12.99 -1.29 10.03
N GLU A 307 -14.06 -1.15 9.23
CA GLU A 307 -14.49 0.13 8.68
C GLU A 307 -15.04 1.04 9.77
N SER A 308 -15.73 0.49 10.76
CA SER A 308 -16.27 1.27 11.89
C SER A 308 -15.17 1.88 12.76
N ILE A 309 -14.10 1.14 13.05
CA ILE A 309 -12.93 1.68 13.77
C ILE A 309 -12.30 2.81 12.94
N ARG A 310 -12.10 2.58 11.64
CA ARG A 310 -11.55 3.62 10.75
C ARG A 310 -12.43 4.86 10.72
N HIS A 311 -13.74 4.71 10.59
CA HIS A 311 -14.71 5.80 10.58
C HIS A 311 -14.72 6.59 11.89
N TRP A 312 -14.56 5.90 13.02
CA TRP A 312 -14.40 6.54 14.32
C TRP A 312 -13.17 7.44 14.35
N PHE A 313 -12.03 6.98 13.85
CA PHE A 313 -10.82 7.80 13.75
C PHE A 313 -10.94 8.96 12.76
N VAL A 314 -11.64 8.78 11.64
CA VAL A 314 -11.98 9.90 10.72
C VAL A 314 -12.80 10.97 11.45
N THR A 315 -13.81 10.54 12.21
CA THR A 315 -14.68 11.46 12.96
C THR A 315 -13.90 12.18 14.06
N LEU A 316 -13.11 11.44 14.83
CA LEU A 316 -12.23 12.02 15.84
C LEU A 316 -11.29 13.07 15.23
N SER A 317 -10.66 12.75 14.10
CA SER A 317 -9.72 13.64 13.41
C SER A 317 -10.36 14.97 13.03
N ARG A 318 -11.61 14.95 12.57
CA ARG A 318 -12.37 16.17 12.24
C ARG A 318 -12.71 16.98 13.48
N GLU A 319 -13.15 16.32 14.55
CA GLU A 319 -13.57 16.96 15.79
C GLU A 319 -12.43 17.68 16.50
N VAL A 320 -11.21 17.13 16.43
CA VAL A 320 -10.01 17.71 17.04
C VAL A 320 -9.18 18.53 16.04
N SER A 321 -9.67 18.71 14.81
CA SER A 321 -8.95 19.39 13.72
C SER A 321 -7.52 18.85 13.54
N ALA A 322 -7.36 17.52 13.60
CA ALA A 322 -6.09 16.86 13.42
C ALA A 322 -5.49 17.25 12.07
N LYS A 323 -4.19 17.58 12.09
CA LYS A 323 -3.43 17.92 10.89
C LYS A 323 -3.26 16.71 9.99
N LEU A 324 -2.95 15.56 10.58
CA LEU A 324 -2.75 14.28 9.90
C LEU A 324 -3.23 13.16 10.82
N THR A 325 -3.94 12.20 10.26
CA THR A 325 -4.24 10.93 10.94
C THR A 325 -3.86 9.81 10.02
N TYR A 326 -3.02 8.90 10.53
CA TYR A 326 -2.60 7.73 9.78
C TYR A 326 -2.65 6.49 10.67
N GLN A 327 -2.65 5.35 10.01
CA GLN A 327 -2.59 4.04 10.62
C GLN A 327 -1.30 3.36 10.19
N SER A 328 -0.59 2.74 11.12
CA SER A 328 0.49 1.78 10.83
C SER A 328 -0.10 0.38 10.90
N LEU A 329 0.15 -0.45 9.89
CA LEU A 329 -0.41 -1.80 9.76
C LEU A 329 0.57 -2.78 9.09
N TRP A 330 0.40 -4.08 9.33
CA TRP A 330 1.22 -5.10 8.69
C TRP A 330 0.47 -5.71 7.52
N ASN A 331 0.90 -5.43 6.29
CA ASN A 331 0.28 -5.94 5.07
C ASN A 331 1.36 -6.45 4.12
N ASP A 332 1.80 -7.70 4.35
CA ASP A 332 2.94 -8.34 3.67
C ASP A 332 4.26 -7.53 3.76
N GLY A 333 4.35 -6.65 4.76
CA GLY A 333 5.42 -5.68 4.98
C GLY A 333 4.94 -4.53 5.87
N TYR A 334 5.80 -3.52 6.03
CA TYR A 334 5.46 -2.31 6.78
C TYR A 334 4.57 -1.44 5.89
N ALA A 335 3.30 -1.30 6.30
CA ALA A 335 2.34 -0.47 5.60
C ALA A 335 1.85 0.66 6.48
N HIS A 336 1.52 1.77 5.82
CA HIS A 336 0.85 2.89 6.45
C HIS A 336 -0.33 3.32 5.60
N ARG A 337 -1.40 3.75 6.26
CA ARG A 337 -2.61 4.27 5.63
C ARG A 337 -2.88 5.66 6.17
N ILE A 338 -2.71 6.69 5.36
CA ILE A 338 -3.14 8.04 5.71
C ILE A 338 -4.67 8.09 5.59
N ILE A 339 -5.32 8.29 6.71
CA ILE A 339 -6.79 8.26 6.84
C ILE A 339 -7.37 9.65 6.66
N CYS A 340 -6.74 10.66 7.29
CA CYS A 340 -7.14 12.04 7.17
C CYS A 340 -5.95 12.98 7.00
N TYR A 341 -6.16 14.05 6.23
CA TYR A 341 -5.23 15.18 6.14
C TYR A 341 -6.04 16.48 6.15
N GLU A 342 -5.71 17.40 7.05
CA GLU A 342 -6.43 18.68 7.25
C GLU A 342 -7.96 18.50 7.41
N GLY A 343 -8.40 17.44 8.08
CA GLY A 343 -9.82 17.12 8.30
C GLY A 343 -10.55 16.48 7.11
N GLU A 344 -9.91 16.37 5.95
CA GLU A 344 -10.44 15.66 4.78
C GLU A 344 -10.10 14.16 4.86
N HIS A 345 -11.02 13.33 4.37
CA HIS A 345 -10.78 11.89 4.25
C HIS A 345 -9.80 11.65 3.09
N ALA A 346 -8.69 11.00 3.37
CA ALA A 346 -7.62 10.76 2.39
C ALA A 346 -7.58 9.31 1.94
N ASN A 347 -7.57 8.35 2.87
CA ASN A 347 -7.50 6.90 2.61
C ASN A 347 -6.41 6.47 1.61
N ILE A 348 -5.20 7.02 1.75
CA ILE A 348 -4.03 6.69 0.94
C ILE A 348 -3.25 5.59 1.66
N GLU A 349 -3.15 4.41 1.07
CA GLU A 349 -2.33 3.31 1.61
C GLU A 349 -0.99 3.22 0.88
N PHE A 350 0.08 2.94 1.60
CA PHE A 350 1.34 2.57 1.00
C PHE A 350 2.06 1.50 1.81
N THR A 351 2.70 0.59 1.09
CA THR A 351 3.45 -0.54 1.66
C THR A 351 4.90 -0.46 1.19
N GLY A 352 5.82 -0.42 2.15
CA GLY A 352 7.26 -0.52 1.94
C GLY A 352 7.81 -1.86 2.42
N HIS A 353 8.93 -2.29 1.84
CA HIS A 353 9.66 -3.45 2.34
C HIS A 353 10.47 -3.10 3.60
N TYR A 354 10.84 -4.10 4.41
CA TYR A 354 11.47 -3.96 5.73
C TYR A 354 12.82 -3.22 5.77
N GLU A 355 13.44 -2.93 4.63
CA GLU A 355 14.73 -2.23 4.53
C GLU A 355 14.58 -0.74 4.13
N LEU A 356 13.35 -0.20 4.10
CA LEU A 356 13.15 1.16 3.64
C LEU A 356 13.53 2.19 4.71
N GLU A 357 14.78 2.66 4.65
CA GLU A 357 15.25 3.78 5.46
C GLU A 357 14.41 5.05 5.22
N VAL A 358 14.24 5.91 6.25
CA VAL A 358 13.50 7.18 6.14
C VAL A 358 14.03 8.07 5.00
N SER A 359 15.36 8.15 4.89
CA SER A 359 16.08 8.88 3.84
C SER A 359 15.64 8.40 2.46
N ARG A 360 15.56 7.08 2.29
CA ARG A 360 15.15 6.42 1.06
C ARG A 360 13.67 6.61 0.76
N PHE A 361 12.79 6.51 1.75
CA PHE A 361 11.36 6.84 1.58
C PHE A 361 11.17 8.29 1.13
N LYS A 362 11.85 9.25 1.79
CA LYS A 362 11.81 10.68 1.42
C LYS A 362 12.29 10.90 0.00
N GLU A 363 13.34 10.21 -0.42
CA GLU A 363 13.86 10.27 -1.77
C GLU A 363 12.86 9.72 -2.80
N ILE A 364 12.31 8.53 -2.55
CA ILE A 364 11.26 7.93 -3.40
C ILE A 364 10.08 8.87 -3.51
N TYR A 365 9.56 9.36 -2.39
CA TYR A 365 8.43 10.26 -2.39
C TYR A 365 8.73 11.57 -3.13
N ARG A 366 9.91 12.18 -2.91
CA ARG A 366 10.32 13.39 -3.60
C ARG A 366 10.33 13.18 -5.11
N VAL A 367 10.96 12.11 -5.59
CA VAL A 367 11.02 11.85 -7.03
C VAL A 367 9.65 11.47 -7.59
N PHE A 368 8.90 10.64 -6.89
CA PHE A 368 7.52 10.30 -7.23
C PHE A 368 6.63 11.54 -7.35
N SER A 369 6.73 12.48 -6.40
CA SER A 369 5.97 13.73 -6.40
C SER A 369 6.26 14.62 -7.62
N MET A 370 7.50 14.61 -8.13
CA MET A 370 7.87 15.38 -9.33
C MET A 370 7.20 14.87 -10.60
N TYR A 371 6.89 13.57 -10.64
CA TYR A 371 6.23 12.93 -11.77
C TYR A 371 4.75 12.67 -11.48
N PHE A 372 4.20 13.17 -10.37
CA PHE A 372 2.85 12.85 -9.92
C PHE A 372 1.77 13.13 -10.98
N ASP A 373 1.93 14.21 -11.75
CA ASP A 373 1.03 14.55 -12.86
C ASP A 373 0.98 13.48 -13.96
N GLN A 374 2.02 12.66 -14.08
CA GLN A 374 2.06 11.55 -15.03
C GLN A 374 1.21 10.36 -14.56
N PHE A 375 0.78 10.34 -13.29
CA PHE A 375 -0.03 9.26 -12.70
C PHE A 375 -1.52 9.57 -12.72
N TYR A 376 -1.87 10.85 -12.86
CA TYR A 376 -3.23 11.34 -13.10
C TYR A 376 -3.31 11.70 -14.58
N ASP A 377 -3.38 10.69 -15.45
CA ASP A 377 -3.90 10.90 -16.79
C ASP A 377 -5.38 11.30 -16.62
N LEU A 378 -5.63 12.62 -16.50
CA LEU A 378 -6.96 13.22 -16.60
C LEU A 378 -7.39 13.09 -18.07
N GLU A 379 -7.99 11.97 -18.43
CA GLU A 379 -8.98 11.92 -19.51
C GLU A 379 -10.38 12.17 -18.95
#